data_AF-A0AAU9D3N9-F1
#
_entry.id   AF-A0AAU9D3N9-F1
#
_cell.length_a   1.000
_cell.length_b   1.000
_cell.length_c   1.000
_cell.angle_alpha   90.00
_cell.angle_beta   90.00
_cell.angle_gamma   90.00
#
_symmetry.space_group_name_H-M   'P 1'
#
loop_
_entity.id
_entity.type
_entity.pdbx_description
1 polymer ?
#
loop_
_entity_poly.entity_id
_entity_poly.type
_entity_poly.pdbx_seq_one_letter_code
_entity_poly.pdbx_strand_id
1 'polypeptide(L)'
;MVKHLIEISVDYKMIKGKSATFYLGYMNCIARVYSVVVEKRSRADSISSFFVFRNLSRKLNAKSLKIRIDFLCEEYPVKKIHWVVKFILIVIPLIITSIVVEPYYSKTKQTIYSFQFDPNDSATYVSRRGNRYFLIVNGKDAGELKNFLKIKDKNIRNLPIKDE
;
A
#
# COMPACT_ATOMS: atom_id res chain seq x y z
N MET A 1 -22.38 -11.16 10.18
CA MET A 1 -22.34 -9.69 10.34
C MET A 1 -23.17 -8.99 9.27
N VAL A 2 -22.92 -9.25 7.98
CA VAL A 2 -23.62 -8.60 6.84
C VAL A 2 -25.16 -8.75 6.89
N LYS A 3 -25.68 -9.92 7.23
CA LYS A 3 -27.13 -10.18 7.30
C LYS A 3 -27.89 -9.21 8.23
N HIS A 4 -27.35 -8.95 9.42
CA HIS A 4 -27.97 -8.04 10.39
C HIS A 4 -28.01 -6.59 9.87
N LEU A 5 -26.95 -6.17 9.17
CA LEU A 5 -26.86 -4.83 8.61
C LEU A 5 -27.93 -4.58 7.53
N ILE A 6 -28.21 -5.61 6.72
CA ILE A 6 -29.27 -5.57 5.70
C ILE A 6 -30.64 -5.47 6.38
N GLU A 7 -30.93 -6.31 7.39
CA GLU A 7 -32.20 -6.29 8.11
C GLU A 7 -32.45 -4.91 8.77
N ILE A 8 -31.46 -4.33 9.43
CA ILE A 8 -31.53 -2.98 10.02
C ILE A 8 -31.76 -1.90 8.96
N SER A 9 -31.08 -1.99 7.81
CA SER A 9 -31.26 -1.04 6.70
C SER A 9 -32.67 -1.09 6.12
N VAL A 10 -33.25 -2.29 6.03
CA VAL A 10 -34.65 -2.46 5.63
C VAL A 10 -35.58 -1.86 6.68
N ASP A 11 -35.38 -2.15 7.96
CA ASP A 11 -36.20 -1.59 9.05
C ASP A 11 -36.17 -0.06 9.04
N TYR A 12 -34.99 0.54 8.90
CA TYR A 12 -34.82 1.99 8.77
C TYR A 12 -35.60 2.56 7.58
N LYS A 13 -35.52 1.92 6.41
CA LYS A 13 -36.27 2.36 5.23
C LYS A 13 -37.77 2.21 5.40
N MET A 14 -38.24 1.20 6.14
CA MET A 14 -39.67 0.99 6.41
C MET A 14 -40.24 2.09 7.30
N ILE A 15 -39.48 2.57 8.29
CA ILE A 15 -39.95 3.59 9.23
C ILE A 15 -39.68 5.03 8.75
N LYS A 16 -38.70 5.24 7.87
CA LYS A 16 -38.28 6.57 7.43
C LYS A 16 -39.42 7.34 6.73
N GLY A 17 -39.80 8.48 7.30
CA GLY A 17 -40.83 9.36 6.74
C GLY A 17 -42.27 8.83 6.91
N LYS A 18 -42.49 7.86 7.80
CA LYS A 18 -43.82 7.36 8.16
C LYS A 18 -44.33 8.03 9.45
N SER A 19 -45.63 7.88 9.72
CA SER A 19 -46.25 8.41 10.93
C SER A 19 -45.76 7.67 12.19
N ALA A 20 -45.81 8.34 13.34
CA ALA A 20 -45.49 7.73 14.63
C ALA A 20 -46.36 6.49 14.95
N THR A 21 -47.62 6.49 14.51
CA THR A 21 -48.52 5.34 14.66
C THR A 21 -48.06 4.12 13.87
N PHE A 22 -47.57 4.32 12.66
CA PHE A 22 -47.00 3.25 11.84
C PHE A 22 -45.72 2.69 12.47
N TYR A 23 -44.86 3.59 12.97
CA TYR A 23 -43.65 3.22 13.67
C TYR A 23 -43.93 2.33 14.90
N LEU A 24 -44.87 2.72 15.76
CA LEU A 24 -45.27 1.94 16.93
C LEU A 24 -45.90 0.60 16.54
N GLY A 25 -46.74 0.57 15.50
CA GLY A 25 -47.32 -0.67 14.98
C GLY A 25 -46.26 -1.64 14.47
N TYR A 26 -45.26 -1.12 13.76
CA TYR A 26 -44.14 -1.90 13.24
C TYR A 26 -43.27 -2.46 14.36
N MET A 27 -42.92 -1.63 15.35
CA MET A 27 -42.19 -2.06 16.55
C MET A 27 -42.92 -3.15 17.31
N ASN A 28 -44.23 -2.97 17.57
CA ASN A 28 -45.05 -3.95 18.26
C ASN A 28 -45.11 -5.29 17.52
N CYS A 29 -45.15 -5.26 16.18
CA CYS A 29 -45.11 -6.47 15.36
C CYS A 29 -43.80 -7.25 15.59
N ILE A 30 -42.65 -6.57 15.51
CA ILE A 30 -41.34 -7.21 15.71
C ILE A 30 -41.20 -7.73 17.14
N ALA A 31 -41.62 -6.96 18.14
CA ALA A 31 -41.60 -7.37 19.54
C ALA A 31 -42.47 -8.63 19.79
N ARG A 32 -43.66 -8.70 19.16
CA ARG A 32 -44.54 -9.86 19.25
C ARG A 32 -43.96 -11.10 18.56
N VAL A 33 -43.31 -10.93 17.42
CA VAL A 33 -42.60 -12.05 16.76
C VAL A 33 -41.46 -12.53 17.66
N TYR A 34 -40.74 -11.61 18.31
CA TYR A 34 -39.67 -11.96 19.23
C TYR A 34 -40.17 -12.76 20.43
N SER A 35 -41.26 -12.34 21.08
CA SER A 35 -41.82 -13.07 22.22
C SER A 35 -42.22 -14.50 21.83
N VAL A 36 -42.87 -14.69 20.68
CA VAL A 36 -43.25 -16.02 20.17
C VAL A 36 -42.04 -16.90 19.88
N VAL A 37 -40.97 -16.32 19.31
CA VAL A 37 -39.73 -17.06 19.01
C VAL A 37 -39.01 -17.46 20.29
N VAL A 38 -38.97 -16.59 21.30
CA VAL A 38 -38.37 -16.87 22.61
C VAL A 38 -39.17 -17.92 23.37
N GLU A 39 -40.49 -17.83 23.41
CA GLU A 39 -41.36 -18.81 24.07
C GLU A 39 -41.20 -20.21 23.46
N LYS A 40 -41.18 -20.30 22.12
CA LYS A 40 -40.94 -21.57 21.40
C LYS A 40 -39.55 -22.15 21.65
N ARG A 41 -38.56 -21.31 21.95
CA ARG A 41 -37.21 -21.75 22.31
C ARG A 41 -37.21 -22.40 23.70
N SER A 42 -37.82 -21.75 24.70
CA SER A 42 -37.90 -22.29 26.06
C SER A 42 -38.59 -23.67 26.13
N ARG A 43 -39.57 -23.94 25.24
CA ARG A 43 -40.20 -25.27 25.12
C ARG A 43 -39.38 -26.30 24.35
N ALA A 44 -38.46 -25.88 23.49
CA ALA A 44 -37.66 -26.81 22.67
C ALA A 44 -36.40 -27.31 23.40
N ASP A 45 -35.87 -26.52 24.34
CA ASP A 45 -34.69 -26.91 25.13
C ASP A 45 -34.99 -28.06 26.12
N SER A 46 -36.27 -28.41 26.37
CA SER A 46 -36.68 -29.57 27.18
C SER A 46 -36.82 -30.88 26.38
N ILE A 47 -36.78 -30.85 25.05
CA ILE A 47 -37.02 -32.03 24.20
C ILE A 47 -35.90 -32.19 23.18
N SER A 48 -35.00 -33.14 23.48
CA SER A 48 -34.10 -33.86 22.58
C SER A 48 -32.71 -33.26 22.23
N SER A 49 -31.72 -34.12 22.42
CA SER A 49 -30.29 -34.01 22.15
C SER A 49 -29.89 -34.09 20.66
N PHE A 50 -30.84 -34.12 19.72
CA PHE A 50 -30.58 -34.36 18.29
C PHE A 50 -30.56 -33.09 17.41
N PHE A 51 -30.55 -31.89 18.01
CA PHE A 51 -30.96 -30.65 17.33
C PHE A 51 -29.91 -29.53 17.28
N VAL A 52 -28.61 -29.85 17.38
CA VAL A 52 -27.53 -28.85 17.52
C VAL A 52 -27.50 -27.83 16.37
N PHE A 53 -27.70 -28.25 15.11
CA PHE A 53 -27.68 -27.34 13.95
C PHE A 53 -28.96 -26.49 13.79
N ARG A 54 -30.12 -27.06 14.10
CA ARG A 54 -31.40 -26.33 14.02
C ARG A 54 -31.56 -25.33 15.17
N ASN A 55 -30.95 -25.61 16.33
CA ASN A 55 -30.86 -24.67 17.44
C ASN A 55 -29.86 -23.53 17.19
N LEU A 56 -28.76 -23.77 16.45
CA LEU A 56 -27.82 -22.70 16.09
C LEU A 56 -28.45 -21.65 15.17
N SER A 57 -29.19 -22.08 14.14
CA SER A 57 -29.92 -21.18 13.23
C SER A 57 -31.01 -20.38 13.96
N ARG A 58 -31.75 -21.03 14.87
CA ARG A 58 -32.74 -20.35 15.73
C ARG A 58 -32.11 -19.35 16.69
N LYS A 59 -30.96 -19.68 17.29
CA LYS A 59 -30.19 -18.81 18.19
C LYS A 59 -29.67 -17.57 17.46
N LEU A 60 -29.21 -17.75 16.21
CA LEU A 60 -28.79 -16.64 15.34
C LEU A 60 -29.96 -15.71 14.99
N ASN A 61 -31.15 -16.28 14.71
CA ASN A 61 -32.35 -15.49 14.40
C ASN A 61 -32.85 -14.69 15.61
N ALA A 62 -32.87 -15.28 16.82
CA ALA A 62 -33.26 -14.57 18.04
C ALA A 62 -32.30 -13.42 18.38
N LYS A 63 -31.00 -13.60 18.15
CA LYS A 63 -30.00 -12.53 18.30
C LYS A 63 -30.22 -11.40 17.29
N SER A 64 -30.52 -11.74 16.03
CA SER A 64 -30.84 -10.74 14.99
C SER A 64 -32.03 -9.88 15.39
N LEU A 65 -33.09 -10.53 15.86
CA LEU A 65 -34.33 -9.86 16.21
C LEU A 65 -34.18 -8.94 17.42
N LYS A 66 -33.36 -9.34 18.41
CA LYS A 66 -32.98 -8.46 19.53
C LYS A 66 -32.28 -7.19 19.04
N ILE A 67 -31.28 -7.33 18.16
CA ILE A 67 -30.54 -6.17 17.61
C ILE A 67 -31.48 -5.23 16.85
N ARG A 68 -32.48 -5.75 16.13
CA ARG A 68 -33.47 -4.95 15.42
C ARG A 68 -34.39 -4.18 16.38
N ILE A 69 -34.82 -4.80 17.48
CA ILE A 69 -35.61 -4.13 18.52
C ILE A 69 -34.79 -3.04 19.20
N ASP A 70 -33.55 -3.36 19.60
CA ASP A 70 -32.62 -2.40 20.20
C ASP A 70 -32.40 -1.22 19.25
N PHE A 71 -32.19 -1.48 17.95
CA PHE A 71 -32.06 -0.45 16.91
C PHE A 71 -33.28 0.47 16.80
N LEU A 72 -34.49 -0.08 16.86
CA LEU A 72 -35.72 0.71 16.81
C LEU A 72 -35.87 1.54 18.08
N CYS A 73 -35.71 0.93 19.25
CA CYS A 73 -35.82 1.61 20.55
C CYS A 73 -34.83 2.77 20.73
N GLU A 74 -33.62 2.66 20.17
CA GLU A 74 -32.52 3.60 20.43
C GLU A 74 -32.61 4.90 19.59
N GLU A 75 -33.72 5.16 18.86
CA GLU A 75 -33.94 6.35 18.01
C GLU A 75 -32.63 6.86 17.38
N TYR A 76 -31.96 6.03 16.58
CA TYR A 76 -30.62 6.36 16.11
C TYR A 76 -30.63 7.70 15.34
N PRO A 77 -29.88 8.71 15.80
CA PRO A 77 -29.47 9.76 14.89
C PRO A 77 -28.53 9.07 13.92
N VAL A 78 -29.01 8.80 12.70
CA VAL A 78 -28.15 8.39 11.58
C VAL A 78 -27.01 9.39 11.57
N LYS A 79 -25.82 9.00 12.03
CA LYS A 79 -24.71 9.94 12.24
C LYS A 79 -24.43 10.54 10.87
N LYS A 80 -24.94 11.76 10.65
CA LYS A 80 -24.71 12.49 9.41
C LYS A 80 -23.24 12.82 9.45
N ILE A 81 -22.44 12.01 8.75
CA ILE A 81 -21.04 12.32 8.52
C ILE A 81 -21.03 13.71 7.89
N HIS A 82 -20.39 14.65 8.59
CA HIS A 82 -20.34 16.04 8.19
C HIS A 82 -19.76 16.15 6.77
N TRP A 83 -20.30 17.03 5.95
CA TRP A 83 -19.89 17.16 4.55
C TRP A 83 -18.38 17.41 4.41
N VAL A 84 -17.79 18.12 5.37
CA VAL A 84 -16.34 18.34 5.48
C VAL A 84 -15.54 17.05 5.58
N VAL A 85 -16.00 16.06 6.35
CA VAL A 85 -15.31 14.76 6.48
C VAL A 85 -15.32 14.02 5.14
N LYS A 86 -16.44 14.08 4.41
CA LYS A 86 -16.53 13.49 3.06
C LYS A 86 -15.58 14.18 2.08
N PHE A 87 -15.47 15.50 2.17
CA PHE A 87 -14.58 16.30 1.33
C PHE A 87 -13.11 15.96 1.59
N ILE A 88 -12.69 15.92 2.85
CA ILE A 88 -11.33 15.55 3.26
C ILE A 88 -10.94 14.17 2.73
N LEU A 89 -11.86 13.20 2.80
CA LEU A 89 -11.62 11.82 2.39
C LEU A 89 -11.38 11.68 0.88
N ILE A 90 -11.93 12.59 0.08
CA ILE A 90 -11.75 12.63 -1.38
C ILE A 90 -10.53 13.48 -1.76
N VAL A 91 -10.31 14.61 -1.09
CA VAL A 91 -9.32 15.60 -1.50
C VAL A 91 -7.90 15.23 -1.06
N ILE A 92 -7.71 14.64 0.13
CA ILE A 92 -6.37 14.24 0.60
C ILE A 92 -5.67 13.30 -0.38
N PRO A 93 -6.30 12.18 -0.84
CA PRO A 93 -5.66 11.28 -1.81
C PRO A 93 -5.25 12.00 -3.10
N LEU A 94 -6.11 12.90 -3.61
CA LEU A 94 -5.85 13.65 -4.85
C LEU A 94 -4.65 14.59 -4.72
N ILE A 95 -4.51 15.28 -3.58
CA ILE A 95 -3.38 16.17 -3.31
C ILE A 95 -2.08 15.36 -3.25
N ILE A 96 -2.07 14.23 -2.55
CA ILE A 96 -0.88 13.36 -2.45
C ILE A 96 -0.43 12.90 -3.84
N THR A 97 -1.37 12.50 -4.70
CA THR A 97 -1.04 12.08 -6.07
C THR A 97 -0.65 13.23 -7.01
N SER A 98 -1.01 14.46 -6.68
CA SER A 98 -0.70 15.64 -7.50
C SER A 98 0.73 16.16 -7.29
N ILE A 99 1.38 15.80 -6.18
CA ILE A 99 2.74 16.26 -5.87
C ILE A 99 3.72 15.33 -6.59
N VAL A 100 4.17 15.76 -7.77
CA VAL A 100 5.29 15.13 -8.46
C VAL A 100 6.58 15.71 -7.86
N VAL A 101 7.24 14.93 -7.00
CA VAL A 101 8.58 15.26 -6.49
C VAL A 101 9.60 14.75 -7.50
N GLU A 102 10.17 15.64 -8.30
CA GLU A 102 11.30 15.28 -9.15
C GLU A 102 12.54 15.03 -8.29
N PRO A 103 13.17 13.84 -8.37
CA PRO A 103 14.41 13.58 -7.65
C PRO A 103 15.53 14.43 -8.27
N TYR A 104 16.19 15.23 -7.44
CA TYR A 104 17.42 15.93 -7.83
C TYR A 104 18.51 14.90 -8.13
N TYR A 105 18.71 14.60 -9.42
CA TYR A 105 19.84 13.80 -9.86
C TYR A 105 21.12 14.63 -9.71
N SER A 106 21.89 14.38 -8.65
CA SER A 106 23.26 14.85 -8.58
C SER A 106 24.05 14.19 -9.70
N LYS A 107 24.65 14.98 -10.61
CA LYS A 107 25.59 14.47 -11.61
C LYS A 107 26.78 13.84 -10.88
N THR A 108 26.80 12.52 -10.78
CA THR A 108 27.96 11.77 -10.32
C THR A 108 29.11 12.12 -11.27
N LYS A 109 30.15 12.78 -10.76
CA LYS A 109 31.38 13.01 -11.53
C LYS A 109 31.88 11.64 -11.98
N GLN A 110 32.04 11.45 -13.29
CA GLN A 110 32.69 10.26 -13.83
C GLN A 110 34.08 10.15 -13.20
N THR A 111 34.28 9.14 -12.37
CA THR A 111 35.61 8.79 -11.86
C THR A 111 36.40 8.24 -13.05
N ILE A 112 37.31 9.07 -13.57
CA ILE A 112 38.35 8.67 -14.50
C ILE A 112 39.13 7.55 -13.81
N TYR A 113 39.17 6.37 -14.40
CA TYR A 113 39.93 5.22 -13.90
C TYR A 113 41.38 5.63 -13.63
N SER A 114 41.76 5.76 -12.36
CA SER A 114 43.15 5.95 -11.96
C SER A 114 43.84 4.59 -11.95
N PHE A 115 44.47 4.23 -13.06
CA PHE A 115 45.41 3.11 -13.10
C PHE A 115 46.62 3.45 -12.24
N GLN A 116 46.81 2.74 -11.13
CA GLN A 116 48.07 2.73 -10.39
C GLN A 116 48.99 1.74 -11.09
N PHE A 117 50.13 2.20 -11.60
CA PHE A 117 51.16 1.36 -12.20
C PHE A 117 52.52 1.70 -11.59
N ASP A 118 53.40 0.70 -11.51
CA ASP A 118 54.78 0.90 -11.09
C ASP A 118 55.60 1.41 -12.29
N PRO A 119 56.17 2.64 -12.23
CA PRO A 119 56.94 3.20 -13.34
C PRO A 119 58.24 2.43 -13.64
N ASN A 120 58.68 1.52 -12.76
CA ASN A 120 59.88 0.69 -12.97
C ASN A 120 59.58 -0.68 -13.56
N ASP A 121 58.32 -1.04 -13.81
CA ASP A 121 58.01 -2.31 -14.48
C ASP A 121 58.44 -2.26 -15.96
N SER A 122 59.34 -3.14 -16.35
CA SER A 122 59.79 -3.33 -17.73
C SER A 122 58.66 -3.63 -18.74
N ALA A 123 57.50 -4.08 -18.25
CA ALA A 123 56.30 -4.32 -19.05
C ALA A 123 55.42 -3.06 -19.23
N THR A 124 55.82 -1.91 -18.66
CA THR A 124 55.14 -0.62 -18.82
C THR A 124 55.97 0.33 -19.69
N TYR A 125 55.40 0.77 -20.81
CA TYR A 125 56.09 1.64 -21.77
C TYR A 125 55.08 2.46 -22.59
N VAL A 126 55.59 3.48 -23.29
CA VAL A 126 54.79 4.26 -24.24
C VAL A 126 55.05 3.75 -25.64
N SER A 127 54.03 3.21 -26.31
CA SER A 127 54.10 2.84 -27.73
C SER A 127 53.78 4.06 -28.59
N ARG A 128 54.70 4.43 -29.48
CA ARG A 128 54.48 5.49 -30.47
C ARG A 128 54.07 4.85 -31.79
N ARG A 129 52.83 5.12 -32.20
CA ARG A 129 52.27 4.69 -33.49
C ARG A 129 52.01 5.92 -34.35
N GLY A 130 53.01 6.30 -35.15
CA GLY A 130 53.01 7.53 -35.95
C GLY A 130 53.03 8.79 -35.08
N ASN A 131 51.96 9.59 -35.15
CA ASN A 131 51.81 10.83 -34.37
C ASN A 131 50.97 10.65 -33.09
N ARG A 132 50.70 9.41 -32.69
CA ARG A 132 49.92 9.09 -31.49
C ARG A 132 50.76 8.27 -30.50
N TYR A 133 50.53 8.54 -29.22
CA TYR A 133 51.20 7.86 -28.11
C TYR A 133 50.17 7.03 -27.35
N PHE A 134 50.49 5.78 -27.07
CA PHE A 134 49.64 4.84 -26.34
C PHE A 134 50.36 4.37 -25.08
N LEU A 135 49.67 4.32 -23.95
CA LEU A 135 50.23 3.79 -22.71
C LEU A 135 50.03 2.28 -22.68
N ILE A 136 51.12 1.53 -22.61
CA ILE A 136 51.09 0.09 -22.38
C ILE A 136 51.43 -0.15 -20.92
N VAL A 137 50.54 -0.78 -20.16
CA VAL A 137 50.76 -1.16 -18.75
C VAL A 137 50.71 -2.68 -18.68
N ASN A 138 51.76 -3.30 -18.15
CA ASN A 138 51.88 -4.76 -18.02
C ASN A 138 51.60 -5.51 -19.34
N GLY A 139 52.07 -4.96 -20.47
CA GLY A 139 51.86 -5.53 -21.81
C GLY A 139 50.44 -5.36 -22.38
N LYS A 140 49.54 -4.62 -21.72
CA LYS A 140 48.18 -4.34 -22.21
C LYS A 140 48.02 -2.86 -22.58
N ASP A 141 47.30 -2.60 -23.66
CA ASP A 141 46.95 -1.25 -24.08
C ASP A 141 45.98 -0.62 -23.06
N ALA A 142 46.46 0.38 -22.33
CA ALA A 142 45.71 1.13 -21.34
C ALA A 142 45.03 2.38 -21.95
N GLY A 143 45.30 2.67 -23.23
CA GLY A 143 44.66 3.73 -23.99
C GLY A 143 45.61 4.80 -24.53
N GLU A 144 45.02 5.68 -25.34
CA GLU A 144 45.75 6.76 -26.02
C GLU A 144 46.06 7.93 -25.07
N LEU A 145 47.33 8.32 -25.02
CA LEU A 145 47.81 9.51 -24.33
C LEU A 145 47.68 10.73 -25.24
N LYS A 146 46.52 11.40 -25.15
CA LYS A 146 46.30 12.67 -25.82
C LYS A 146 47.24 13.74 -25.24
N ASN A 147 48.06 14.36 -26.09
CA ASN A 147 49.01 15.40 -25.74
C ASN A 147 50.11 14.95 -24.74
N PHE A 148 50.80 13.82 -25.01
CA PHE A 148 51.92 13.32 -24.20
C PHE A 148 52.91 14.41 -23.74
N LEU A 149 53.26 15.35 -24.63
CA LEU A 149 54.18 16.46 -24.35
C LEU A 149 53.69 17.46 -23.28
N LYS A 150 52.38 17.49 -22.97
CA LYS A 150 51.76 18.39 -21.99
C LYS A 150 51.37 17.68 -20.68
N ILE A 151 51.64 16.39 -20.55
CA ILE A 151 51.34 15.64 -19.33
C ILE A 151 52.29 16.11 -18.22
N LYS A 152 51.73 16.58 -17.10
CA LYS A 152 52.49 17.08 -15.95
C LYS A 152 53.09 15.96 -15.09
N ASP A 153 52.60 14.74 -15.24
CA ASP A 153 53.05 13.59 -14.46
C ASP A 153 54.44 13.13 -14.93
N LYS A 154 55.43 13.24 -14.02
CA LYS A 154 56.82 12.84 -14.28
C LYS A 154 56.94 11.33 -14.49
N ASN A 155 56.06 10.53 -13.88
CA ASN A 155 56.12 9.07 -13.97
C ASN A 155 55.79 8.58 -15.37
N ILE A 156 54.83 9.23 -16.06
CA ILE A 156 54.45 8.89 -17.43
C ILE A 156 55.49 9.40 -18.44
N ARG A 157 56.09 10.58 -18.19
CA ARG A 157 57.07 11.19 -19.10
C ARG A 157 58.40 10.44 -19.17
N ASN A 158 58.78 9.78 -18.08
CA ASN A 158 60.04 9.05 -17.97
C ASN A 158 59.96 7.58 -18.43
N LEU A 159 58.79 7.11 -18.86
CA LEU A 159 58.64 5.76 -19.37
C LEU A 159 59.42 5.58 -20.68
N PRO A 160 59.96 4.38 -20.94
CA PRO A 160 60.62 4.08 -22.19
C PRO A 160 59.64 4.22 -23.35
N ILE A 161 60.07 4.88 -24.43
CA ILE A 161 59.29 5.03 -25.66
C ILE A 161 59.76 3.97 -26.64
N LYS A 162 58.84 3.16 -27.14
CA LYS A 162 59.09 2.18 -28.21
C LYS A 162 58.33 2.62 -29.46
N ASP A 163 59.03 2.69 -30.58
CA ASP A 163 58.41 2.90 -31.88
C ASP A 163 57.93 1.53 -32.40
N GLU A 164 56.63 1.42 -32.68
CA GLU A 164 55.99 0.27 -33.36
C GLU A 164 55.56 0.64 -34.78
#